data_AF-A0A929NHK8-F1
#
_entry.id   AF-A0A929NHK8-F1
#
_cell.length_a   1.000
_cell.length_b   1.000
_cell.length_c   1.000
_cell.angle_alpha   90.00
_cell.angle_beta   90.00
_cell.angle_gamma   90.00
#
_symmetry.space_group_name_H-M   'P 1'
#
loop_
_entity.id
_entity.type
_entity.pdbx_description
1 polymer ?
#
loop_
_entity_poly.entity_id
_entity_poly.type
_entity_poly.pdbx_seq_one_letter_code
_entity_poly.pdbx_strand_id
1 'polypeptide(L)'
;METPHGPISVRVFRTCDSLHCIGTTGSPEAVDSVIWGVQRIGSGLVESVVVREAARRHLSLFLDRNPDEIEIRRLKGPSGLKPPIVYVEDRRVGVDISLSHDGAFAAYAFV
;
A
#
# COMPACT_ATOMS: atom_id res chain seq x y z
N MET A 1 -2.97 -14.39 13.27
CA MET A 1 -1.77 -14.05 14.07
C MET A 1 -2.22 -13.14 15.21
N GLU A 2 -1.73 -13.32 16.43
CA GLU A 2 -2.07 -12.44 17.56
C GLU A 2 -1.13 -11.22 17.60
N THR A 3 -1.68 -10.05 17.90
CA THR A 3 -0.93 -8.81 18.13
C THR A 3 -1.42 -8.15 19.42
N PRO A 4 -0.67 -7.20 20.02
CA PRO A 4 -1.15 -6.43 21.17
C PRO A 4 -2.47 -5.68 20.95
N HIS A 5 -2.90 -5.52 19.69
CA HIS A 5 -4.14 -4.84 19.30
C HIS A 5 -5.22 -5.82 18.81
N GLY A 6 -5.05 -7.11 19.05
CA GLY A 6 -5.98 -8.16 18.64
C GLY A 6 -5.49 -9.01 17.45
N PRO A 7 -6.31 -9.94 16.98
CA PRO A 7 -5.95 -10.82 15.89
C PRO A 7 -5.88 -10.06 14.56
N ILE A 8 -4.91 -10.46 13.74
CA ILE A 8 -4.80 -10.05 12.34
C ILE A 8 -4.87 -11.27 11.41
N SER A 9 -5.53 -11.07 10.29
CA SER A 9 -5.59 -12.00 9.16
C SER A 9 -4.41 -11.70 8.24
N VAL A 10 -3.60 -12.71 7.94
CA VAL A 10 -2.40 -12.55 7.11
C VAL A 10 -2.47 -13.52 5.94
N ARG A 11 -2.24 -13.01 4.75
CA ARG A 11 -2.03 -13.81 3.54
C ARG A 11 -0.59 -13.67 3.10
N VAL A 12 0.07 -14.80 2.87
CA VAL A 12 1.47 -14.86 2.44
C VAL A 12 1.52 -15.36 1.01
N PHE A 13 2.24 -14.62 0.17
CA PHE A 13 2.56 -14.96 -1.21
C PHE A 13 4.04 -15.29 -1.27
N ARG A 14 4.36 -16.45 -1.86
CA ARG A 14 5.73 -16.88 -2.06
C ARG A 14 5.99 -17.01 -3.54
N THR A 15 7.00 -16.32 -4.03
CA THR A 15 7.56 -16.52 -5.36
C THR A 15 8.93 -17.21 -5.23
N CYS A 16 9.61 -17.43 -6.36
CA CYS A 16 10.97 -17.98 -6.35
C CYS A 16 12.01 -17.00 -5.76
N ASP A 17 11.67 -15.71 -5.73
CA ASP A 17 12.60 -14.61 -5.47
C ASP A 17 12.15 -13.66 -4.35
N SER A 18 10.91 -13.79 -3.84
CA SER A 18 10.44 -12.99 -2.70
C SER A 18 9.35 -13.68 -1.88
N LEU A 19 9.17 -13.16 -0.67
CA LEU A 19 8.02 -13.43 0.19
C LEU A 19 7.32 -12.09 0.44
N HIS A 20 6.03 -12.03 0.12
CA HIS A 20 5.20 -10.88 0.42
C HIS A 20 4.04 -11.29 1.31
N CYS A 21 3.65 -10.40 2.20
CA CYS A 21 2.48 -10.61 3.03
C CYS A 21 1.59 -9.37 3.02
N ILE A 22 0.28 -9.62 3.05
CA ILE A 22 -0.73 -8.60 3.34
C ILE A 22 -1.39 -8.99 4.65
N GLY A 23 -1.61 -7.99 5.49
CA GLY A 23 -2.25 -8.15 6.80
C GLY A 23 -3.42 -7.18 6.91
N THR A 24 -4.54 -7.64 7.44
CA THR A 24 -5.68 -6.79 7.75
C THR A 24 -6.28 -7.15 9.11
N THR A 25 -6.92 -6.19 9.74
CA THR A 25 -7.77 -6.39 10.91
C THR A 25 -9.19 -6.77 10.46
N GLY A 26 -10.00 -7.30 11.38
CA GLY A 26 -11.37 -7.71 11.08
C GLY A 26 -11.52 -9.22 10.84
N SER A 27 -12.51 -9.62 10.05
CA SER A 27 -12.80 -11.03 9.81
C SER A 27 -11.72 -11.69 8.93
N PRO A 28 -11.58 -13.02 8.97
CA PRO A 28 -10.65 -13.75 8.09
C PRO A 28 -10.81 -13.41 6.61
N GLU A 29 -12.04 -13.18 6.16
CA GLU A 29 -12.42 -12.87 4.78
C GLU A 29 -12.08 -11.43 4.39
N ALA A 30 -11.84 -10.52 5.35
CA ALA A 30 -11.46 -9.14 5.06
C ALA A 30 -10.15 -9.05 4.26
N VAL A 31 -9.29 -10.08 4.32
CA VAL A 31 -8.06 -10.12 3.55
C VAL A 31 -8.33 -10.26 2.04
N ASP A 32 -9.50 -10.78 1.66
CA ASP A 32 -9.92 -10.92 0.26
C ASP A 32 -10.40 -9.61 -0.37
N SER A 33 -10.84 -8.64 0.44
CA SER A 33 -11.22 -7.32 -0.05
C SER A 33 -10.04 -6.35 -0.20
N VAL A 34 -8.85 -6.73 0.29
CA VAL A 34 -7.64 -5.91 0.15
C VAL A 34 -7.22 -5.88 -1.32
N ILE A 35 -7.14 -4.68 -1.89
CA ILE A 35 -6.54 -4.48 -3.20
C ILE A 35 -5.04 -4.35 -2.99
N TRP A 36 -4.26 -5.17 -3.69
CA TRP A 36 -2.81 -5.20 -3.53
C TRP A 36 -2.10 -5.40 -4.86
N GLY A 37 -0.81 -5.09 -4.88
CA GLY A 37 0.04 -5.34 -6.02
C GLY A 37 1.50 -5.46 -5.61
N VAL A 38 2.23 -6.27 -6.36
CA VAL A 38 3.68 -6.46 -6.24
C VAL A 38 4.27 -6.33 -7.64
N GLN A 39 5.36 -5.57 -7.76
CA GLN A 39 6.12 -5.49 -8.99
C GLN A 39 7.62 -5.41 -8.75
N ARG A 40 8.38 -5.87 -9.75
CA ARG A 40 9.83 -5.69 -9.77
C ARG A 40 10.18 -4.24 -10.11
N ILE A 41 11.19 -3.72 -9.45
CA ILE A 41 11.75 -2.39 -9.67
C ILE A 41 12.85 -2.54 -10.72
N GLY A 42 12.75 -1.76 -11.80
CA GLY A 42 13.78 -1.67 -12.82
C GLY A 42 15.07 -1.04 -12.29
N SER A 43 16.21 -1.40 -12.86
CA SER A 43 17.51 -0.84 -12.47
C SER A 43 17.53 0.69 -12.62
N GLY A 44 18.08 1.39 -11.63
CA GLY A 44 18.21 2.85 -11.62
C GLY A 44 16.94 3.62 -11.28
N LEU A 45 15.82 2.95 -10.99
CA LEU A 45 14.59 3.60 -10.53
C LEU A 45 14.58 3.81 -9.02
N VAL A 46 14.01 4.92 -8.58
CA VAL A 46 13.81 5.22 -7.15
C VAL A 46 12.63 4.42 -6.62
N GLU A 47 12.87 3.52 -5.68
CA GLU A 47 11.91 2.54 -5.16
C GLU A 47 10.66 3.20 -4.61
N SER A 48 10.86 4.28 -3.87
CA SER A 48 9.80 5.10 -3.30
C SER A 48 8.91 5.76 -4.36
N VAL A 49 9.44 6.11 -5.53
CA VAL A 49 8.64 6.65 -6.64
C VAL A 49 7.86 5.52 -7.29
N VAL A 50 8.53 4.40 -7.57
CA VAL A 50 7.92 3.25 -8.24
C VAL A 50 6.71 2.70 -7.46
N VAL A 51 6.84 2.54 -6.14
CA VAL A 51 5.73 2.04 -5.30
C VAL A 51 4.55 3.01 -5.27
N ARG A 52 4.80 4.33 -5.26
CA ARG A 52 3.76 5.36 -5.27
C ARG A 52 3.04 5.41 -6.61
N GLU A 53 3.77 5.33 -7.71
CA GLU A 53 3.18 5.29 -9.06
C GLU A 53 2.32 4.04 -9.26
N ALA A 54 2.80 2.88 -8.81
CA ALA A 54 2.03 1.64 -8.89
C ALA A 54 0.72 1.72 -8.09
N ALA A 55 0.80 2.21 -6.85
CA ALA A 55 -0.38 2.40 -6.01
C ALA A 55 -1.35 3.44 -6.61
N ARG A 56 -0.83 4.58 -7.10
CA ARG A 56 -1.62 5.66 -7.70
C ARG A 56 -2.46 5.19 -8.89
N ARG A 57 -1.89 4.33 -9.75
CA ARG A 57 -2.60 3.74 -10.90
C ARG A 57 -3.75 2.80 -10.48
N HIS A 58 -3.59 2.02 -9.41
CA HIS A 58 -4.70 1.20 -8.93
C HIS A 58 -5.73 2.00 -8.15
N LEU A 59 -5.30 3.00 -7.37
CA LEU A 59 -6.20 3.94 -6.70
C LEU A 59 -7.07 4.70 -7.70
N SER A 60 -6.53 5.09 -8.86
CA SER A 60 -7.29 5.81 -9.88
C SER A 60 -8.42 4.98 -10.45
N LEU A 61 -8.19 3.69 -10.67
CA LEU A 61 -9.22 2.74 -11.09
C LEU A 61 -10.26 2.50 -9.99
N PHE A 62 -9.81 2.37 -8.74
CA PHE A 62 -10.68 2.11 -7.60
C PHE A 62 -11.58 3.31 -7.27
N LEU A 63 -11.05 4.52 -7.34
CA LEU A 63 -11.75 5.76 -6.99
C LEU A 63 -12.53 6.37 -8.18
N ASP A 64 -12.38 5.80 -9.38
CA ASP A 64 -12.87 6.38 -10.64
C ASP A 64 -12.41 7.83 -10.83
N ARG A 65 -11.09 8.03 -10.72
CA ARG A 65 -10.42 9.35 -10.80
C ARG A 65 -9.25 9.32 -11.75
N ASN A 66 -8.81 10.50 -12.17
CA ASN A 66 -7.56 10.61 -12.92
C ASN A 66 -6.37 10.37 -11.97
N PRO A 67 -5.36 9.56 -12.34
CA PRO A 67 -4.12 9.42 -11.56
C PRO A 67 -3.47 10.74 -11.15
N ASP A 68 -3.60 11.80 -11.95
CA ASP A 68 -3.00 13.10 -11.66
C ASP A 68 -3.77 13.91 -10.62
N GLU A 69 -5.01 13.52 -10.30
CA GLU A 69 -5.80 14.07 -9.19
C GLU A 69 -5.46 13.41 -7.85
N ILE A 70 -4.72 12.29 -7.87
CA ILE A 70 -4.45 11.46 -6.69
C ILE A 70 -3.04 11.72 -6.16
N GLU A 71 -2.97 12.01 -4.87
CA GLU A 71 -1.72 12.19 -4.15
C GLU A 71 -1.61 11.28 -2.94
N ILE A 72 -0.42 10.70 -2.74
CA ILE A 72 -0.09 9.92 -1.54
C ILE A 72 0.91 10.71 -0.71
N ARG A 73 0.43 11.31 0.39
CA ARG A 73 1.21 12.20 1.24
C ARG A 73 1.59 11.51 2.54
N ARG A 74 2.83 11.73 3.02
CA ARG A 74 3.25 11.36 4.38
C ARG A 74 3.51 12.63 5.17
N LEU A 75 2.70 12.87 6.20
CA LEU A 75 2.87 14.03 7.07
C LEU A 75 4.01 13.78 8.06
N LYS A 76 4.78 14.82 8.39
CA LYS A 76 5.72 14.76 9.51
C LYS A 76 4.96 14.82 10.83
N GLY A 77 5.34 13.98 11.78
CA GLY A 77 4.87 13.99 13.16
C GLY A 77 6.05 14.03 14.14
N PRO A 78 5.76 14.07 15.45
CA PRO A 78 6.78 14.15 16.51
C PRO A 78 7.83 13.02 16.46
N SER A 79 7.42 11.84 15.95
CA SER A 79 8.25 10.63 15.89
C SER A 79 8.69 10.27 14.46
N GLY A 80 8.69 11.23 13.54
CA GLY A 80 9.07 11.03 12.13
C GLY A 80 7.87 11.02 11.19
N LEU A 81 8.00 10.32 10.06
CA LEU A 81 6.96 10.30 9.03
C LEU A 81 5.78 9.42 9.46
N LYS A 82 4.59 10.01 9.50
CA LYS A 82 3.31 9.30 9.70
C LYS A 82 3.03 8.33 8.55
N PRO A 83 2.06 7.41 8.73
CA PRO A 83 1.54 6.58 7.65
C PRO A 83 1.13 7.41 6.43
N PRO A 84 1.23 6.84 5.21
CA PRO A 84 0.73 7.49 4.00
C PRO A 84 -0.78 7.73 4.08
N ILE A 85 -1.22 8.85 3.52
CA ILE A 85 -2.63 9.25 3.42
C ILE A 85 -2.91 9.60 1.96
N VAL A 86 -4.05 9.13 1.45
CA VAL A 86 -4.49 9.40 0.08
C VAL A 86 -5.33 10.67 0.04
N TYR A 87 -5.06 11.52 -0.94
CA TYR A 87 -5.81 12.72 -1.26
C TYR A 87 -6.30 12.66 -2.71
N VAL A 88 -7.50 13.19 -2.97
CA VAL A 88 -8.03 13.48 -4.31
C VAL A 88 -8.30 14.98 -4.34
N GLU A 89 -7.65 15.73 -5.22
CA GLU A 89 -7.77 17.19 -5.32
C GLU A 89 -7.70 17.89 -3.94
N ASP A 90 -6.62 17.64 -3.20
CA ASP A 90 -6.39 18.16 -1.82
C ASP A 90 -7.37 17.69 -0.74
N ARG A 91 -8.36 16.86 -1.05
CA ARG A 91 -9.28 16.29 -0.07
C ARG A 91 -8.81 14.92 0.37
N ARG A 92 -8.62 14.72 1.68
CA ARG A 92 -8.34 13.41 2.24
C ARG A 92 -9.50 12.47 1.95
N VAL A 93 -9.19 11.29 1.41
CA VAL A 93 -10.17 10.21 1.23
C VAL A 93 -10.00 9.14 2.32
N GLY A 94 -11.07 8.40 2.59
CA GLY A 94 -11.13 7.36 3.61
C GLY A 94 -10.52 6.03 3.17
N VAL A 95 -9.39 6.07 2.46
CA VAL A 95 -8.65 4.88 2.01
C VAL A 95 -7.48 4.66 2.95
N ASP A 96 -7.38 3.45 3.50
CA ASP A 96 -6.22 3.01 4.26
C ASP A 96 -5.21 2.40 3.29
N ILE A 97 -3.96 2.86 3.33
CA ILE A 97 -2.92 2.43 2.38
C ILE A 97 -1.62 2.07 3.09
N SER A 98 -0.98 1.02 2.61
CA SER A 98 0.37 0.60 2.98
C SER A 98 1.25 0.51 1.73
N LEU A 99 2.47 1.04 1.84
CA LEU A 99 3.48 1.00 0.78
C LEU A 99 4.76 0.38 1.36
N SER A 100 5.37 -0.55 0.63
CA SER A 100 6.62 -1.19 1.00
C SER A 100 7.52 -1.34 -0.22
N HIS A 101 8.83 -1.34 0.01
CA HIS A 101 9.80 -1.78 -0.97
C HIS A 101 10.98 -2.45 -0.26
N ASP A 102 11.52 -3.49 -0.87
CA ASP A 102 12.72 -4.17 -0.40
C ASP A 102 13.47 -4.79 -1.58
N GLY A 103 14.78 -4.54 -1.64
CA GLY A 103 15.62 -4.90 -2.78
C GLY A 103 15.01 -4.50 -4.13
N ALA A 104 14.72 -5.49 -4.96
CA ALA A 104 14.19 -5.29 -6.30
C ALA A 104 12.65 -5.27 -6.37
N PHE A 105 11.94 -5.15 -5.25
CA PHE A 105 10.47 -5.26 -5.21
C PHE A 105 9.81 -4.05 -4.59
N ALA A 106 8.70 -3.63 -5.18
CA ALA A 106 7.77 -2.66 -4.64
C ALA A 106 6.41 -3.34 -4.42
N ALA A 107 5.77 -3.05 -3.30
CA ALA A 107 4.48 -3.61 -2.93
C ALA A 107 3.56 -2.52 -2.35
N TYR A 108 2.28 -2.61 -2.66
CA TYR A 108 1.25 -1.77 -2.05
C TYR A 108 0.01 -2.60 -1.70
N ALA A 109 -0.75 -2.10 -0.73
CA ALA A 109 -2.05 -2.63 -0.36
C ALA A 109 -2.96 -1.49 0.11
N PHE A 110 -4.25 -1.54 -0.21
CA PHE A 110 -5.25 -0.60 0.28
C PHE A 110 -6.66 -1.20 0.38
N VAL A 111 -7.49 -0.55 1.19
CA VAL A 111 -8.94 -0.81 1.40
C VAL A 111 -9.71 0.48 1.52
#